data_AF-A0A4R7F3N5-F1
#
_entry.id   AF-A0A4R7F3N5-F1
#
_cell.length_a   1.000
_cell.length_b   1.000
_cell.length_c   1.000
_cell.angle_alpha   90.00
_cell.angle_beta   90.00
_cell.angle_gamma   90.00
#
_symmetry.space_group_name_H-M   'P 1'
#
loop_
_entity.id
_entity.type
_entity.pdbx_description
1 polymer ?
#
loop_
_entity_poly.entity_id
_entity_poly.type
_entity_poly.pdbx_seq_one_letter_code
_entity_poly.pdbx_strand_id
1 'polypeptide(L)'
;MQRIKNIFVMEKGVKIGIIALLLLCLLSLPADFYQLTRFILVALFSIMAYNAHTKASVFELGFYIAMVFLFQPFVEIPLGIMGWKIVHIGVAAILAGSFFIGKKKQKEVSVNQ
;
A
#
# COMPACT_ATOMS: atom_id res chain seq x y z
N MET A 1 -9.21 -8.96 -22.60
CA MET A 1 -8.66 -9.65 -21.41
C MET A 1 -7.18 -9.36 -21.12
N GLN A 2 -6.31 -9.07 -22.11
CA GLN A 2 -4.89 -8.74 -21.84
C GLN A 2 -4.66 -7.49 -20.99
N ARG A 3 -5.45 -6.42 -21.15
CA ARG A 3 -5.37 -5.19 -20.32
C ARG A 3 -5.48 -5.46 -18.81
N ILE A 4 -6.42 -6.33 -18.42
CA ILE A 4 -6.69 -6.65 -17.00
C ILE A 4 -5.55 -7.49 -16.40
N LYS A 5 -4.96 -8.38 -17.21
CA LYS A 5 -3.83 -9.22 -16.79
C LYS A 5 -2.58 -8.38 -16.51
N ASN A 6 -2.31 -7.36 -17.34
CA ASN A 6 -1.18 -6.45 -17.13
C ASN A 6 -1.34 -5.60 -15.87
N ILE A 7 -2.56 -5.12 -15.59
CA ILE A 7 -2.87 -4.37 -14.36
C ILE A 7 -2.56 -5.22 -13.11
N PHE A 8 -2.92 -6.52 -13.13
CA PHE A 8 -2.70 -7.41 -12.00
C PHE A 8 -1.22 -7.80 -11.81
N VAL A 9 -0.47 -7.96 -12.92
CA VAL A 9 0.99 -8.20 -12.86
C VAL A 9 1.71 -6.96 -12.34
N MET A 10 1.30 -5.76 -12.77
CA MET A 10 1.82 -4.49 -12.26
C MET A 10 1.52 -4.30 -10.78
N GLU A 11 0.32 -4.63 -10.30
CA GLU A 11 -0.05 -4.45 -8.89
C GLU A 11 0.85 -5.24 -7.93
N LYS A 12 1.19 -6.49 -8.27
CA LYS A 12 2.13 -7.27 -7.46
C LYS A 12 3.51 -6.62 -7.44
N GLY A 13 4.00 -6.16 -8.59
CA GLY A 13 5.26 -5.42 -8.69
C GLY A 13 5.26 -4.13 -7.87
N VAL A 14 4.18 -3.36 -7.93
CA VAL A 14 3.98 -2.13 -7.15
C VAL A 14 3.97 -2.43 -5.64
N LYS A 15 3.24 -3.46 -5.20
CA LYS A 15 3.24 -3.90 -3.78
C LYS A 15 4.64 -4.26 -3.29
N ILE A 16 5.40 -4.99 -4.10
CA ILE A 16 6.80 -5.36 -3.78
C ILE A 16 7.68 -4.12 -3.70
N GLY A 17 7.54 -3.19 -4.66
CA GLY A 17 8.26 -1.92 -4.66
C GLY A 17 7.97 -1.08 -3.42
N ILE A 18 6.70 -0.99 -3.00
CA ILE A 18 6.30 -0.30 -1.76
C ILE A 18 6.96 -0.96 -0.54
N ILE A 19 6.87 -2.29 -0.40
CA ILE A 19 7.49 -3.00 0.72
C ILE A 19 9.00 -2.75 0.77
N ALA A 20 9.68 -2.87 -0.38
CA ALA A 20 11.12 -2.63 -0.46
C ALA A 20 11.48 -1.20 -0.05
N LEU A 21 10.71 -0.21 -0.49
CA LEU A 21 10.93 1.20 -0.15
C LEU A 21 10.69 1.49 1.34
N LEU A 22 9.63 0.92 1.92
CA LEU A 22 9.33 1.02 3.36
C LEU A 22 10.44 0.38 4.21
N LEU A 23 10.97 -0.77 3.79
CA LEU A 23 12.08 -1.44 4.46
C LEU A 23 13.40 -0.68 4.28
N LEU A 24 13.63 -0.06 3.13
CA LEU A 24 14.80 0.78 2.90
C LEU A 24 14.80 1.98 3.87
N CYS A 25 13.64 2.59 4.12
CA CYS A 25 13.49 3.66 5.12
C CYS A 25 13.77 3.20 6.57
N LEU A 26 13.76 1.90 6.85
CA LEU A 26 14.07 1.36 8.16
C LEU A 26 15.56 1.45 8.49
N LEU A 27 16.41 1.29 7.46
CA LEU A 27 17.82 1.64 7.55
C LEU A 27 17.88 3.15 7.70
N SER A 28 18.41 3.66 8.81
CA SER A 28 18.38 5.08 9.17
C SER A 28 18.88 5.96 8.01
N LEU A 29 17.95 6.46 7.19
CA LEU A 29 18.23 7.35 6.07
C LEU A 29 18.19 8.81 6.53
N PRO A 30 18.90 9.72 5.85
CA PRO A 30 18.81 11.16 6.11
C PRO A 30 17.36 11.65 6.01
N ALA A 31 17.01 12.69 6.77
CA ALA A 31 15.64 13.20 6.84
C ALA A 31 15.09 13.63 5.47
N ASP A 32 15.93 14.18 4.60
CA ASP A 32 15.52 14.65 3.27
C ASP A 32 15.01 13.52 2.37
N PHE A 33 15.58 12.32 2.52
CA PHE A 33 15.12 11.14 1.78
C PHE A 33 13.75 10.66 2.28
N TYR A 34 13.43 10.85 3.55
CA TYR A 34 12.10 10.50 4.08
C TYR A 34 11.00 11.31 3.40
N GLN A 35 11.25 12.58 3.11
CA GLN A 35 10.30 13.43 2.40
C GLN A 35 10.10 12.97 0.95
N LEU A 36 11.19 12.68 0.22
CA LEU A 36 11.11 12.12 -1.14
C LEU A 36 10.37 10.78 -1.15
N THR A 37 10.68 9.88 -0.21
CA THR A 37 10.01 8.59 -0.09
C THR A 37 8.51 8.75 0.10
N ARG A 38 8.05 9.74 0.88
CA ARG A 38 6.62 10.02 1.03
C ARG A 38 5.94 10.39 -0.28
N PHE A 39 6.55 11.24 -1.10
CA PHE A 39 6.02 11.55 -2.43
C PHE A 39 5.88 10.29 -3.30
N ILE A 40 6.90 9.43 -3.29
CA ILE A 40 6.89 8.17 -4.04
C ILE A 40 5.79 7.23 -3.50
N LEU A 41 5.68 7.08 -2.17
CA LEU A 41 4.67 6.25 -1.54
C LEU A 41 3.25 6.72 -1.89
N VAL A 42 2.98 8.02 -1.84
CA VAL A 42 1.68 8.57 -2.25
C VAL A 42 1.37 8.21 -3.69
N ALA A 43 2.31 8.40 -4.62
CA ALA A 43 2.10 8.05 -6.02
C ALA A 43 1.79 6.55 -6.20
N LEU A 44 2.54 5.68 -5.53
CA LEU A 44 2.32 4.23 -5.57
C LEU A 44 0.97 3.84 -4.96
N PHE A 45 0.60 4.39 -3.80
CA PHE A 45 -0.68 4.12 -3.15
C PHE A 45 -1.88 4.68 -3.94
N SER A 46 -1.74 5.82 -4.62
CA SER A 46 -2.77 6.35 -5.52
C SER A 46 -3.02 5.42 -6.71
N ILE A 47 -1.96 4.86 -7.30
CA ILE A 47 -2.09 3.84 -8.36
C ILE A 47 -2.82 2.59 -7.82
N MET A 48 -2.50 2.18 -6.59
CA MET A 48 -3.18 1.05 -5.94
C MET A 48 -4.65 1.32 -5.66
N ALA A 49 -5.00 2.53 -5.22
CA ALA A 49 -6.37 2.96 -5.01
C ALA A 49 -7.17 2.90 -6.32
N TYR A 50 -6.60 3.39 -7.43
CA TYR A 50 -7.23 3.27 -8.74
C TYR A 50 -7.50 1.80 -9.13
N ASN A 51 -6.51 0.92 -8.94
CA ASN A 51 -6.68 -0.50 -9.20
C ASN A 51 -7.76 -1.13 -8.31
N ALA A 52 -7.81 -0.79 -7.01
CA ALA A 52 -8.84 -1.28 -6.09
C ALA A 52 -10.25 -0.83 -6.50
N HIS A 53 -10.39 0.40 -7.00
CA HIS A 53 -11.63 0.91 -7.56
C HIS A 53 -12.07 0.08 -8.79
N THR A 54 -11.15 -0.25 -9.70
CA THR A 54 -11.48 -1.10 -10.88
C THR A 54 -11.90 -2.52 -10.51
N LYS A 55 -11.50 -3.01 -9.34
CA LYS A 55 -11.88 -4.32 -8.80
C LYS A 55 -13.14 -4.27 -7.92
N ALA A 56 -13.77 -3.10 -7.79
CA ALA A 56 -14.89 -2.86 -6.87
C ALA A 56 -14.60 -3.29 -5.41
N SER A 57 -13.34 -3.26 -4.99
CA SER A 57 -12.94 -3.64 -3.63
C SER A 57 -12.94 -2.41 -2.73
N VAL A 58 -14.09 -2.14 -2.10
CA VAL A 58 -14.27 -0.97 -1.23
C VAL A 58 -13.27 -0.97 -0.05
N PHE A 59 -12.98 -2.15 0.50
CA PHE A 59 -12.04 -2.28 1.61
C PHE A 59 -10.60 -1.96 1.19
N GLU A 60 -10.11 -2.50 0.07
CA GLU A 60 -8.77 -2.18 -0.44
C GLU A 60 -8.66 -0.72 -0.87
N LEU A 61 -9.71 -0.18 -1.49
CA LEU A 61 -9.78 1.22 -1.89
C LEU A 61 -9.66 2.15 -0.67
N GLY A 62 -10.47 1.93 0.37
CA GLY A 62 -10.42 2.70 1.61
C GLY A 62 -9.05 2.62 2.29
N PHE A 63 -8.45 1.43 2.33
CA PHE A 63 -7.10 1.25 2.87
C PHE A 63 -6.05 2.06 2.11
N TYR A 64 -6.02 1.99 0.78
CA TYR A 64 -5.02 2.73 -0.02
C TYR A 64 -5.22 4.24 0.04
N ILE A 65 -6.47 4.72 0.08
CA ILE A 65 -6.77 6.14 0.29
C ILE A 65 -6.28 6.59 1.67
N ALA A 66 -6.52 5.80 2.73
CA ALA A 66 -6.01 6.11 4.06
C ALA A 66 -4.48 6.17 4.09
N MET A 67 -3.79 5.29 3.35
CA MET A 67 -2.33 5.36 3.21
C MET A 67 -1.87 6.63 2.49
N VAL A 68 -2.58 7.09 1.45
CA VAL A 68 -2.27 8.37 0.79
C VAL A 68 -2.37 9.52 1.79
N PHE A 69 -3.41 9.56 2.61
CA PHE A 69 -3.54 10.58 3.66
C PHE A 69 -2.48 10.47 4.75
N LEU A 70 -2.05 9.25 5.09
CA LEU A 70 -1.03 9.01 6.10
C LEU A 70 0.36 9.42 5.62
N PHE A 71 0.71 9.08 4.37
CA PHE A 71 2.02 9.37 3.78
C PHE A 71 2.08 10.70 3.04
N GLN A 72 1.02 11.51 3.08
CA GLN A 72 1.00 12.78 2.38
C GLN A 72 2.18 13.68 2.84
N PRO A 73 2.86 14.35 1.92
CA PRO A 73 3.97 15.25 2.24
C PRO A 73 3.51 16.67 2.58
N PHE A 74 2.22 16.98 2.46
CA PHE A 74 1.67 18.33 2.63
C PHE A 74 1.40 18.71 4.08
N VAL A 75 0.99 17.74 4.90
CA VAL A 75 0.71 17.93 6.32
C VAL A 75 1.76 17.17 7.11
N GLU A 76 2.60 17.90 7.84
CA GLU A 76 3.63 17.28 8.65
C GLU A 76 3.02 16.70 9.93
N ILE A 77 2.98 15.37 10.03
CA ILE A 77 2.56 14.69 11.27
C ILE A 77 3.80 14.53 12.17
N PRO A 78 3.83 15.12 13.38
CA PRO A 78 4.97 15.12 14.28
C PRO A 78 5.10 13.78 15.05
N LEU A 79 5.15 12.65 14.34
CA LEU A 79 5.31 11.31 14.93
C LEU A 79 6.77 10.99 15.34
N GLY A 80 7.72 11.83 14.94
CA GLY A 80 9.15 11.59 15.13
C GLY A 80 9.67 10.38 14.33
N ILE A 81 11.00 10.22 14.28
CA ILE A 81 11.66 9.16 13.49
C ILE A 81 11.20 7.76 13.94
N MET A 82 11.06 7.56 15.26
CA MET A 82 10.63 6.27 15.82
C MET A 82 9.18 5.94 15.45
N GLY A 83 8.26 6.92 15.51
CA GLY A 83 6.86 6.70 15.14
C GLY A 83 6.70 6.34 13.67
N TRP A 84 7.41 7.04 12.79
CA TRP A 84 7.40 6.72 11.35
C TRP A 84 7.98 5.34 11.03
N LYS A 85 9.03 4.90 11.75
CA LYS A 85 9.54 3.52 11.63
C LYS A 85 8.47 2.49 11.98
N ILE A 86 7.71 2.69 13.06
CA ILE A 86 6.62 1.77 13.46
C ILE A 86 5.53 1.73 12.39
N VAL A 87 5.13 2.89 11.87
CA VAL A 87 4.16 2.99 10.77
C VAL A 87 4.66 2.22 9.55
N HIS A 88 5.91 2.43 9.12
CA HIS A 88 6.48 1.72 7.98
C HIS A 88 6.50 0.20 8.16
N ILE A 89 6.89 -0.30 9.34
CA ILE A 89 6.86 -1.75 9.65
C ILE A 89 5.43 -2.28 9.59
N GLY A 90 4.46 -1.58 10.20
CA GLY A 90 3.06 -2.01 10.21
C GLY A 90 2.47 -2.08 8.81
N VAL A 91 2.68 -1.05 7.99
CA VAL A 91 2.19 -1.00 6.61
C VAL A 91 2.86 -2.08 5.75
N ALA A 92 4.17 -2.29 5.89
CA ALA A 92 4.89 -3.35 5.20
C ALA A 92 4.36 -4.74 5.59
N ALA A 93 4.07 -4.98 6.87
CA ALA A 93 3.51 -6.24 7.35
C ALA A 93 2.08 -6.50 6.81
N ILE A 94 1.23 -5.48 6.76
CA ILE A 94 -0.13 -5.59 6.19
C ILE A 94 -0.06 -5.91 4.70
N LEU A 95 0.80 -5.21 3.94
CA LEU A 95 1.02 -5.46 2.51
C LEU A 95 1.60 -6.85 2.27
N ALA A 96 2.56 -7.30 3.09
CA ALA A 96 3.11 -8.65 3.02
C ALA A 96 2.02 -9.71 3.31
N GLY A 97 1.20 -9.50 4.36
CA GLY A 97 0.08 -10.37 4.70
C GLY A 97 -0.98 -10.45 3.60
N SER A 98 -1.22 -9.37 2.86
CA SER A 98 -2.13 -9.33 1.70
C SER A 98 -1.78 -10.38 0.63
N PHE A 99 -0.51 -10.76 0.46
CA PHE A 99 -0.11 -11.83 -0.46
C PHE A 99 -0.62 -13.22 -0.02
N PHE A 100 -0.78 -13.44 1.28
CA PHE A 100 -1.20 -14.73 1.85
C PHE A 100 -2.73 -14.85 2.00
N ILE A 101 -3.44 -13.73 2.11
CA ILE A 101 -4.91 -13.70 2.35
C ILE A 101 -5.75 -14.05 1.11
N GLY A 102 -5.12 -14.18 -0.06
CA GLY A 102 -5.78 -14.52 -1.35
C GLY A 102 -6.46 -15.90 -1.46
N LYS A 103 -6.70 -16.64 -0.37
CA LYS A 103 -7.36 -17.96 -0.40
C LYS A 103 -8.73 -18.08 0.27
N LYS A 104 -9.29 -17.05 0.92
CA LYS A 104 -10.54 -17.24 1.72
C LYS A 104 -11.81 -16.50 1.27
N LYS A 105 -11.79 -15.56 0.31
CA LYS A 105 -13.00 -14.77 -0.05
C LYS A 105 -13.68 -15.17 -1.38
N GLN A 106 -13.87 -16.47 -1.64
CA GLN A 106 -14.74 -16.92 -2.74
C GLN A 106 -15.61 -18.13 -2.36
N LYS A 107 -15.97 -18.28 -1.07
CA LYS A 107 -16.83 -19.37 -0.60
C LYS A 107 -18.09 -18.95 0.16
N GLU A 108 -18.35 -17.66 0.34
CA GLU A 108 -19.42 -17.20 1.24
C GLU A 108 -20.59 -16.49 0.52
N VAL A 109 -20.53 -16.34 -0.81
CA VAL A 109 -21.62 -15.74 -1.62
C VAL A 109 -22.17 -16.74 -2.66
N SER A 110 -22.23 -18.02 -2.29
CA SER A 110 -22.89 -19.06 -3.11
C SER A 110 -23.61 -20.11 -2.26
N VAL A 111 -23.90 -19.80 -0.99
CA VAL A 111 -24.60 -20.71 -0.05
C VAL A 111 -25.96 -20.14 0.39
N ASN A 112 -26.36 -18.96 -0.10
CA ASN A 112 -27.70 -18.38 0.10
C ASN A 112 -28.36 -18.00 -1.24
N GLN A 113 -28.35 -18.95 -2.18
CA GLN A 113 -29.25 -18.98 -3.34
C GLN A 113 -29.99 -20.32 -3.29
#